data_AF-A0A8X7C5B6-F1
#
_entry.id   AF-A0A8X7C5B6-F1
#
_cell.length_a   1.000
_cell.length_b   1.000
_cell.length_c   1.000
_cell.angle_alpha   90.00
_cell.angle_beta   90.00
_cell.angle_gamma   90.00
#
_symmetry.space_group_name_H-M   'P 1'
#
loop_
_entity.id
_entity.type
_entity.pdbx_description
1 polymer ?
#
loop_
_entity_poly.entity_id
_entity_poly.type
_entity_poly.pdbx_seq_one_letter_code
_entity_poly.pdbx_strand_id
1 'polypeptide(L)'
;MRQARTTTDRIKLVVDKEIKDKILELAVYCLQKKRGCKKTLILKELETHLESCGYVPVSCPCSCGLQVTKRELAQHLTSTCDRRLVSCPFCQEDVVFKDMDGHNDVCGKRPVTCPHCKAEVKREQLPTHEISCPMKPRSCVLSEAGCQFKGTAEELENHSSDVQSHIQVIAESMSQYRLNIRNLEQKVEESVSENLKLKEQLQDIYPVLGTVKSLDKTVTLLLEKVKKLEIAEQTVEEMNETLIRLREYMQRTQPAVVQIINRNLHKAPSLLNLNHHQEASSIIIHRSKTTNQNMLLLQRICKTNTFVSLLETNNM
;
A
#
# COMPACT_ATOMS: atom_id res chain seq x y z
N MET A 1 -64.26 -36.87 -9.84
CA MET A 1 -64.79 -38.21 -9.48
C MET A 1 -63.80 -39.27 -9.96
N ARG A 2 -63.25 -40.05 -9.01
CA ARG A 2 -62.62 -41.38 -9.12
C ARG A 2 -61.40 -41.54 -10.06
N GLN A 3 -60.21 -41.47 -9.46
CA GLN A 3 -58.99 -42.13 -9.93
C GLN A 3 -59.09 -43.64 -9.66
N ALA A 4 -58.79 -44.46 -10.66
CA ALA A 4 -58.63 -45.91 -10.50
C ALA A 4 -57.20 -46.20 -10.00
N ARG A 5 -57.11 -46.90 -8.87
CA ARG A 5 -55.88 -47.47 -8.31
C ARG A 5 -55.64 -48.83 -8.96
N THR A 6 -54.44 -49.06 -9.49
CA THR A 6 -53.88 -50.42 -9.63
C THR A 6 -52.88 -50.63 -8.52
N THR A 7 -53.26 -51.44 -7.53
CA THR A 7 -52.48 -51.80 -6.36
C THR A 7 -51.47 -52.88 -6.75
N THR A 8 -50.16 -52.60 -6.66
CA THR A 8 -49.12 -53.61 -6.72
C THR A 8 -48.87 -54.13 -5.31
N ASP A 9 -49.43 -55.29 -4.99
CA ASP A 9 -49.19 -55.96 -3.70
C ASP A 9 -47.72 -56.36 -3.57
N ARG A 10 -47.04 -55.80 -2.57
CA ARG A 10 -45.72 -56.24 -2.13
C ARG A 10 -45.89 -57.57 -1.40
N ILE A 11 -45.56 -58.67 -2.08
CA ILE A 11 -45.48 -60.00 -1.50
C ILE A 11 -44.47 -59.94 -0.33
N LYS A 12 -44.95 -60.10 0.90
CA LYS A 12 -44.10 -60.33 2.08
C LYS A 12 -43.57 -61.76 1.99
N LEU A 13 -42.28 -61.91 1.69
CA LEU A 13 -41.58 -63.18 1.80
C LEU A 13 -41.51 -63.59 3.28
N VAL A 14 -42.36 -64.53 3.69
CA VAL A 14 -42.25 -65.22 4.97
C VAL A 14 -41.22 -66.32 4.79
N VAL A 15 -40.03 -66.15 5.38
CA VAL A 15 -38.99 -67.17 5.36
C VAL A 15 -39.36 -68.25 6.37
N ASP A 16 -39.59 -69.47 5.89
CA ASP A 16 -39.90 -70.62 6.72
C ASP A 16 -38.72 -70.93 7.67
N LYS A 17 -39.01 -71.03 8.97
CA LYS A 17 -38.01 -71.25 10.03
C LYS A 17 -37.27 -72.58 9.82
N GLU A 18 -37.97 -73.61 9.38
CA GLU A 18 -37.37 -74.92 9.14
C GLU A 18 -36.41 -74.91 7.94
N ILE A 19 -36.75 -74.12 6.90
CA ILE A 19 -35.87 -73.93 5.74
C ILE A 19 -34.63 -73.13 6.14
N LYS A 20 -34.78 -72.09 6.98
CA LYS A 20 -33.66 -71.30 7.51
C LYS A 20 -32.69 -72.16 8.33
N ASP A 21 -33.20 -73.01 9.22
CA ASP A 21 -32.36 -73.87 10.06
C ASP A 21 -31.59 -74.89 9.20
N LYS A 22 -32.24 -75.51 8.21
CA LYS A 22 -31.57 -76.40 7.23
C LYS A 22 -30.50 -75.68 6.40
N ILE A 23 -30.73 -74.43 6.01
CA ILE A 23 -29.73 -73.62 5.28
C ILE A 23 -28.51 -73.34 6.17
N LEU A 24 -28.71 -73.04 7.45
CA LEU A 24 -27.63 -72.76 8.41
C LEU A 24 -26.76 -73.99 8.73
N GLU A 25 -27.29 -75.20 8.54
CA GLU A 25 -26.57 -76.48 8.70
C GLU A 25 -25.76 -76.90 7.47
N LEU A 26 -25.89 -76.20 6.33
CA LEU A 26 -25.14 -76.53 5.11
C LEU A 26 -23.63 -76.38 5.32
N ALA A 27 -22.88 -77.38 4.87
CA ALA A 27 -21.42 -77.34 4.84
C ALA A 27 -20.94 -76.37 3.76
N VAL A 28 -20.19 -75.36 4.17
CA VAL A 28 -19.63 -74.32 3.31
C VAL A 28 -18.11 -74.23 3.48
N TYR A 29 -17.44 -73.81 2.42
CA TYR A 29 -16.02 -73.48 2.49
C TYR A 29 -15.82 -72.06 3.03
N CYS A 30 -14.69 -71.84 3.70
CA CYS A 30 -14.26 -70.47 4.05
C CYS A 30 -14.20 -69.57 2.81
N LEU A 31 -14.69 -68.33 2.94
CA LEU A 31 -14.63 -67.31 1.87
C LEU A 31 -13.20 -67.03 1.41
N GLN A 32 -12.22 -67.26 2.28
CA GLN A 32 -10.78 -67.09 2.01
C GLN A 32 -10.10 -68.36 1.47
N LYS A 33 -10.86 -69.33 0.92
CA LYS A 33 -10.31 -70.55 0.31
C LYS A 33 -9.25 -70.26 -0.76
N LYS A 34 -9.49 -69.24 -1.59
CA LYS A 34 -8.54 -68.78 -2.63
C LYS A 34 -7.23 -68.22 -2.06
N ARG A 35 -7.23 -67.76 -0.80
CA ARG A 35 -6.04 -67.23 -0.11
C ARG A 35 -5.34 -68.28 0.75
N GLY A 36 -5.83 -69.53 0.78
CA GLY A 36 -5.19 -70.66 1.46
C GLY A 36 -5.93 -71.22 2.67
N CYS A 37 -7.11 -70.70 3.03
CA CYS A 37 -7.89 -71.28 4.14
C CYS A 37 -8.58 -72.58 3.70
N LYS A 38 -8.25 -73.70 4.35
CA LYS A 38 -8.78 -75.04 4.01
C LYS A 38 -9.98 -75.47 4.87
N LYS A 39 -10.47 -74.62 5.78
CA LYS A 39 -11.59 -74.96 6.67
C LYS A 39 -12.91 -75.10 5.90
N THR A 40 -13.63 -76.17 6.23
CA THR A 40 -15.01 -76.42 5.83
C THR A 40 -15.83 -76.51 7.12
N LEU A 41 -16.96 -75.82 7.18
CA LEU A 41 -17.74 -75.60 8.40
C LEU A 41 -19.21 -75.41 8.04
N ILE A 42 -20.11 -75.48 9.03
CA ILE A 42 -21.52 -75.19 8.80
C ILE A 42 -21.72 -73.68 8.63
N LEU A 43 -22.70 -73.27 7.81
CA LEU A 43 -22.95 -71.86 7.49
C LEU A 43 -23.16 -71.00 8.75
N LYS A 44 -23.79 -71.54 9.81
CA LYS A 44 -23.98 -70.86 11.10
C LYS A 44 -22.66 -70.43 11.78
N GLU A 45 -21.58 -71.17 11.57
CA GLU A 45 -20.26 -70.91 12.19
C GLU A 45 -19.35 -70.06 11.31
N LEU A 46 -19.80 -69.69 10.10
CA LEU A 46 -18.96 -68.97 9.14
C LEU A 46 -18.52 -67.61 9.66
N GLU A 47 -19.42 -66.88 10.32
CA GLU A 47 -19.15 -65.55 10.88
C GLU A 47 -18.09 -65.60 11.98
N THR A 48 -18.25 -66.48 12.97
CA THR A 48 -17.29 -66.67 14.07
C THR A 48 -15.92 -67.16 13.56
N HIS A 49 -15.92 -68.00 12.51
CA HIS A 49 -14.69 -68.38 11.84
C HIS A 49 -13.99 -67.18 11.18
N LEU A 50 -14.71 -66.31 10.46
CA LEU A 50 -14.11 -65.16 9.77
C LEU A 50 -13.43 -64.18 10.74
N GLU A 51 -13.96 -64.01 11.95
CA GLU A 51 -13.32 -63.19 13.00
C GLU A 51 -11.93 -63.70 13.40
N SER A 52 -11.74 -65.02 13.42
CA SER A 52 -10.49 -65.70 13.81
C SER A 52 -9.67 -66.19 12.61
N CYS A 53 -10.16 -66.03 11.38
CA CYS A 53 -9.50 -66.55 10.20
C CYS A 53 -8.26 -65.73 9.84
N GLY A 54 -7.08 -66.33 10.01
CA GLY A 54 -5.79 -65.69 9.71
C GLY A 54 -5.59 -65.27 8.24
N TYR A 55 -6.41 -65.79 7.30
CA TYR A 55 -6.33 -65.49 5.87
C TYR A 55 -7.21 -64.30 5.43
N VAL A 56 -7.97 -63.71 6.35
CA VAL A 56 -8.76 -62.52 6.06
C VAL A 56 -7.82 -61.36 5.74
N PRO A 57 -8.00 -60.68 4.59
CA PRO A 57 -7.22 -59.50 4.25
C PRO A 57 -7.59 -58.34 5.18
N VAL A 58 -6.58 -57.68 5.73
CA VAL A 58 -6.69 -56.51 6.59
C VAL A 58 -5.80 -55.41 6.03
N SER A 59 -6.30 -54.17 6.06
CA SER A 59 -5.51 -53.01 5.67
C SER A 59 -4.45 -52.72 6.73
N CYS A 60 -3.24 -52.36 6.30
CA CYS A 60 -2.17 -52.00 7.23
C CYS A 60 -2.55 -50.75 8.07
N PRO A 61 -2.43 -50.80 9.41
CA PRO A 61 -2.68 -49.64 10.30
C PRO A 61 -1.79 -48.42 10.00
N CYS A 62 -0.57 -48.64 9.51
CA CYS A 62 0.34 -47.55 9.11
C CYS A 62 -0.06 -46.86 7.81
N SER A 63 -1.22 -47.21 7.23
CA SER A 63 -1.73 -46.64 5.98
C SER A 63 -0.72 -46.69 4.84
N CYS A 64 0.04 -47.79 4.73
CA CYS A 64 1.01 -48.02 3.65
C CYS A 64 0.35 -48.35 2.30
N GLY A 65 -0.97 -48.53 2.27
CA GLY A 65 -1.75 -48.86 1.05
C GLY A 65 -1.86 -50.36 0.76
N LEU A 66 -1.13 -51.22 1.49
CA LEU A 66 -1.18 -52.67 1.31
C LEU A 66 -2.27 -53.33 2.17
N GLN A 67 -2.90 -54.37 1.60
CA GLN A 67 -3.73 -55.33 2.33
C GLN A 67 -2.94 -56.63 2.52
N VAL A 68 -2.74 -57.01 3.78
CA VAL A 68 -2.03 -58.24 4.17
C VAL A 68 -2.98 -59.18 4.88
N THR A 69 -2.65 -60.47 4.96
CA THR A 69 -3.50 -61.39 5.73
C THR A 69 -3.33 -61.15 7.24
N LYS A 70 -4.37 -61.38 8.04
CA LYS A 70 -4.33 -61.19 9.51
C LYS A 70 -3.15 -61.91 10.18
N ARG A 71 -2.76 -63.09 9.67
CA ARG A 71 -1.58 -63.83 10.17
C ARG A 71 -0.24 -63.18 9.81
N GLU A 72 -0.15 -62.53 8.66
CA GLU A 72 1.09 -61.90 8.14
C GLU A 72 1.24 -60.45 8.63
N LEU A 73 0.18 -59.86 9.19
CA LEU A 73 0.18 -58.46 9.63
C LEU A 73 1.31 -58.14 10.63
N ALA A 74 1.57 -59.02 11.60
CA ALA A 74 2.64 -58.81 12.57
C ALA A 74 4.02 -58.76 11.90
N GLN A 75 4.30 -59.71 10.99
CA GLN A 75 5.54 -59.72 10.22
C GLN A 75 5.65 -58.51 9.30
N HIS A 76 4.53 -58.10 8.69
CA HIS A 76 4.49 -56.92 7.84
C HIS A 76 4.91 -55.66 8.60
N LEU A 77 4.32 -55.42 9.78
CA LEU A 77 4.60 -54.23 10.59
C LEU A 77 6.05 -54.17 11.08
N THR A 78 6.70 -55.32 11.31
CA THR A 78 8.08 -55.35 11.81
C THR A 78 9.14 -55.30 10.71
N SER A 79 8.87 -55.87 9.53
CA SER A 79 9.93 -56.13 8.53
C SER A 79 9.69 -55.57 7.14
N THR A 80 8.45 -55.50 6.65
CA THR A 80 8.17 -55.17 5.24
C THR A 80 7.36 -53.90 5.02
N CYS A 81 6.72 -53.36 6.06
CA CYS A 81 5.98 -52.12 5.94
C CYS A 81 6.94 -50.94 5.80
N ASP A 82 6.91 -50.24 4.66
CA ASP A 82 7.74 -49.04 4.44
C ASP A 82 7.34 -47.86 5.34
N ARG A 83 6.10 -47.90 5.86
CA ARG A 83 5.60 -46.90 6.81
C ARG A 83 5.73 -47.31 8.28
N ARG A 84 6.48 -48.38 8.57
CA ARG A 84 6.75 -48.77 9.96
C ARG A 84 7.65 -47.73 10.63
N LEU A 85 7.47 -47.54 11.93
CA LEU A 85 8.38 -46.76 12.74
C LEU A 85 9.63 -47.59 13.07
N VAL A 86 10.80 -46.98 12.89
CA VAL A 86 12.11 -47.54 13.24
C VAL A 86 12.88 -46.49 14.02
N SER A 87 13.55 -46.89 15.10
CA SER A 87 14.40 -45.98 15.86
C SER A 87 15.68 -45.68 15.07
N CYS A 88 16.01 -44.40 14.96
CA CYS A 88 17.28 -43.97 14.38
C CYS A 88 18.45 -44.41 15.28
N PRO A 89 19.49 -45.09 14.75
CA PRO A 89 20.61 -45.58 15.56
C PRO A 89 21.46 -44.46 16.19
N PHE A 90 21.33 -43.22 15.70
CA PHE A 90 22.11 -42.07 16.16
C PHE A 90 21.34 -41.19 17.15
N CYS A 91 20.10 -40.80 16.83
CA CYS A 91 19.31 -39.92 17.69
C CYS A 91 18.35 -40.63 18.65
N GLN A 92 18.03 -41.91 18.38
CA GLN A 92 17.05 -42.74 19.07
C GLN A 92 15.60 -42.25 18.94
N GLU A 93 15.31 -41.41 17.94
CA GLU A 93 13.95 -41.00 17.61
C GLU A 93 13.30 -42.02 16.66
N ASP A 94 12.01 -42.26 16.85
CA ASP A 94 11.22 -43.11 15.96
C ASP A 94 10.90 -42.36 14.66
N VAL A 95 11.37 -42.91 13.54
CA VAL A 95 11.23 -42.35 12.21
C VAL A 95 10.52 -43.36 11.32
N VAL A 96 9.70 -42.87 10.39
CA VAL A 96 9.11 -43.72 9.36
C VAL A 96 10.21 -44.30 8.47
N PHE A 97 10.25 -45.63 8.29
CA PHE A 97 11.33 -46.31 7.57
C PHE A 97 11.62 -45.70 6.18
N LYS A 98 10.57 -45.38 5.41
CA LYS A 98 10.69 -44.71 4.11
C LYS A 98 11.39 -43.34 4.17
N ASP A 99 11.27 -42.64 5.29
CA ASP A 99 11.80 -41.29 5.47
C ASP A 99 13.18 -41.30 6.17
N MET A 100 13.71 -42.48 6.50
CA MET A 100 14.98 -42.64 7.23
C MET A 100 16.18 -42.05 6.47
N ASP A 101 16.20 -42.14 5.13
CA ASP A 101 17.28 -41.53 4.34
C ASP A 101 17.25 -40.00 4.42
N GLY A 102 16.06 -39.40 4.33
CA GLY A 102 15.88 -37.95 4.53
C GLY A 102 16.22 -37.52 5.95
N HIS A 103 15.83 -38.31 6.95
CA HIS A 103 16.23 -38.08 8.35
C HIS A 103 17.76 -38.16 8.49
N ASN A 104 18.41 -39.15 7.90
CA ASN A 104 19.85 -39.33 7.94
C ASN A 104 20.59 -38.10 7.40
N ASP A 105 20.03 -37.39 6.42
CA ASP A 105 20.64 -36.16 5.87
C ASP A 105 20.55 -34.95 6.82
N VAL A 106 19.62 -34.96 7.79
CA VAL A 106 19.43 -33.85 8.74
C VAL A 106 19.66 -34.19 10.21
N CYS A 107 19.78 -35.48 10.55
CA CYS A 107 19.98 -35.97 11.92
C CYS A 107 21.21 -35.33 12.59
N GLY A 108 21.00 -34.55 13.65
CA GLY A 108 22.08 -33.84 14.36
C GLY A 108 23.10 -34.77 15.02
N LYS A 109 22.65 -35.93 15.50
CA LYS A 109 23.52 -36.91 16.19
C LYS A 109 24.27 -37.84 15.23
N ARG A 110 23.96 -37.83 13.92
CA ARG A 110 24.67 -38.63 12.92
C ARG A 110 26.13 -38.14 12.82
N PRO A 111 27.13 -39.04 12.90
CA PRO A 111 28.51 -38.70 12.64
C PRO A 111 28.70 -38.21 11.19
N VAL A 112 29.44 -37.12 11.03
CA VAL A 112 29.89 -36.56 9.77
C VAL A 112 31.39 -36.31 9.83
N THR A 113 32.06 -36.44 8.68
CA THR A 113 33.50 -36.23 8.58
C THR A 113 33.79 -34.75 8.37
N CYS A 114 34.65 -34.17 9.21
CA CYS A 114 35.13 -32.81 9.02
C CYS A 114 35.92 -32.69 7.70
N PRO A 115 35.63 -31.72 6.82
CA PRO A 115 36.32 -31.58 5.53
C PRO A 115 37.80 -31.25 5.69
N HIS A 116 38.18 -30.59 6.79
CA HIS A 116 39.54 -30.10 7.04
C HIS A 116 40.43 -31.12 7.77
N CYS A 117 40.00 -31.61 8.94
CA CYS A 117 40.83 -32.53 9.76
C CYS A 117 40.49 -34.01 9.61
N LYS A 118 39.45 -34.36 8.84
CA LYS A 118 38.96 -35.73 8.65
C LYS A 118 38.47 -36.45 9.91
N ALA A 119 38.37 -35.77 11.05
CA ALA A 119 37.77 -36.32 12.26
C ALA A 119 36.26 -36.55 12.08
N GLU A 120 35.74 -37.61 12.68
CA GLU A 120 34.30 -37.84 12.79
C GLU A 120 33.74 -37.03 13.96
N VAL A 121 32.76 -36.17 13.67
CA VAL A 121 32.05 -35.34 14.66
C VAL A 121 30.56 -35.48 14.45
N LYS A 122 29.75 -35.30 15.49
CA LYS A 122 28.29 -35.24 15.29
C LYS A 122 27.95 -34.06 14.40
N ARG A 123 26.98 -34.20 13.49
CA ARG A 123 26.54 -33.11 12.61
C ARG A 123 26.23 -31.82 13.37
N GLU A 124 25.53 -31.92 14.49
CA GLU A 124 25.20 -30.78 15.35
C GLU A 124 26.43 -30.09 15.98
N GLN A 125 27.54 -30.82 16.13
CA GLN A 125 28.81 -30.33 16.67
C GLN A 125 29.79 -29.88 15.60
N LEU A 126 29.51 -30.12 14.30
CA LEU A 126 30.40 -29.71 13.22
C LEU A 126 30.60 -28.17 13.18
N PRO A 127 29.58 -27.31 13.37
CA PRO A 127 29.78 -25.86 13.38
C PRO A 127 30.71 -25.38 14.50
N THR A 128 30.57 -25.94 15.71
CA THR A 128 31.44 -25.57 16.85
C THR A 128 32.85 -26.15 16.67
N HIS A 129 32.96 -27.37 16.15
CA HIS A 129 34.24 -27.95 15.77
C HIS A 129 34.97 -27.10 14.73
N GLU A 130 34.28 -26.59 13.70
CA GLU A 130 34.92 -25.77 12.67
C GLU A 130 35.59 -24.52 13.23
N ILE A 131 35.04 -23.92 14.29
CA ILE A 131 35.63 -22.74 14.95
C ILE A 131 36.99 -23.07 15.54
N SER A 132 37.16 -24.26 16.13
CA SER A 132 38.39 -24.71 16.80
C SER A 132 39.16 -25.81 16.04
N CYS A 133 38.74 -26.14 14.82
CA CYS A 133 39.33 -27.22 14.02
C CYS A 133 40.82 -26.94 13.77
N PRO A 134 41.74 -27.85 14.14
CA PRO A 134 43.18 -27.60 14.05
C PRO A 134 43.65 -27.43 12.61
N MET A 135 43.01 -28.13 11.68
CA MET A 135 43.38 -28.14 10.25
C MET A 135 42.60 -27.12 9.40
N LYS A 136 41.61 -26.41 9.97
CA LYS A 136 40.87 -25.38 9.23
C LYS A 136 41.77 -24.14 9.08
N PRO A 137 42.09 -23.69 7.85
CA PRO A 137 42.94 -22.53 7.66
C PRO A 137 42.27 -21.25 8.20
N ARG A 138 43.04 -20.42 8.92
CA ARG A 138 42.61 -19.13 9.46
C ARG A 138 43.63 -18.05 9.11
N SER A 139 43.15 -16.82 8.98
CA SER A 139 44.01 -15.66 8.77
C SER A 139 44.64 -15.20 10.08
N CYS A 140 45.81 -14.57 9.99
CA CYS A 140 46.42 -13.87 11.11
C CYS A 140 45.48 -12.83 11.73
N VAL A 141 45.57 -12.66 13.06
CA VAL A 141 44.81 -11.65 13.82
C VAL A 141 45.08 -10.23 13.29
N LEU A 142 46.27 -9.99 12.74
CA LEU A 142 46.66 -8.72 12.12
C LEU A 142 46.33 -8.65 10.62
N SER A 143 45.45 -9.51 10.11
CA SER A 143 45.07 -9.47 8.70
C SER A 143 44.38 -8.17 8.28
N GLU A 144 43.56 -7.59 9.16
CA GLU A 144 42.96 -6.27 8.94
C GLU A 144 43.99 -5.14 8.96
N ALA A 145 45.10 -5.31 9.69
CA ALA A 145 46.21 -4.36 9.69
C ALA A 145 47.10 -4.50 8.44
N GLY A 146 47.04 -5.63 7.73
CA GLY A 146 47.78 -5.87 6.48
C GLY A 146 48.55 -7.20 6.41
N CYS A 147 48.52 -8.03 7.46
CA CYS A 147 49.20 -9.32 7.45
C CYS A 147 48.50 -10.31 6.50
N GLN A 148 49.21 -10.85 5.51
CA GLN A 148 48.62 -11.72 4.49
C GLN A 148 48.63 -13.21 4.87
N PHE A 149 49.18 -13.57 6.02
CA PHE A 149 49.37 -14.96 6.42
C PHE A 149 48.03 -15.66 6.69
N LYS A 150 47.90 -16.88 6.14
CA LYS A 150 46.80 -17.81 6.41
C LYS A 150 47.38 -19.21 6.55
N GLY A 151 46.94 -19.95 7.57
CA GLY A 151 47.44 -21.29 7.85
C GLY A 151 46.59 -22.06 8.86
N THR A 152 46.97 -23.30 9.14
CA THR A 152 46.42 -24.13 10.22
C THR A 152 46.67 -23.50 11.60
N ALA A 153 46.05 -24.05 12.65
CA ALA A 153 46.23 -23.54 14.01
C ALA A 153 47.71 -23.55 14.45
N GLU A 154 48.43 -24.63 14.14
CA GLU A 154 49.86 -24.79 14.46
C GLU A 154 50.74 -23.83 13.65
N GLU A 155 50.51 -23.71 12.35
CA GLU A 155 51.24 -22.76 11.49
C GLU A 155 51.02 -21.31 11.94
N LEU A 156 49.80 -20.98 12.40
CA LEU A 156 49.46 -19.65 12.90
C LEU A 156 50.13 -19.33 14.24
N GLU A 157 50.22 -20.32 15.13
CA GLU A 157 50.95 -20.19 16.39
C GLU A 157 52.44 -19.94 16.13
N ASN A 158 53.04 -20.71 15.22
CA ASN A 158 54.43 -20.50 14.79
C ASN A 158 54.61 -19.13 14.12
N HIS A 159 53.71 -18.71 13.23
CA HIS A 159 53.75 -17.40 12.60
C HIS A 159 53.64 -16.25 13.62
N SER A 160 52.83 -16.42 14.67
CA SER A 160 52.66 -15.39 15.71
C SER A 160 53.92 -15.12 16.53
N SER A 161 54.92 -16.01 16.46
CA SER A 161 56.23 -15.78 17.09
C SER A 161 57.10 -14.76 16.34
N ASP A 162 56.80 -14.47 15.07
CA ASP A 162 57.48 -13.43 14.27
C ASP A 162 56.88 -12.05 14.56
N VAL A 163 57.20 -11.54 15.75
CA VAL A 163 56.72 -10.25 16.23
C VAL A 163 57.29 -9.09 15.39
N GLN A 164 58.45 -9.26 14.77
CA GLN A 164 59.11 -8.18 14.03
C GLN A 164 58.35 -7.83 12.75
N SER A 165 57.89 -8.82 11.98
CA SER A 165 57.05 -8.57 10.81
C SER A 165 55.71 -7.95 11.21
N HIS A 166 55.14 -8.37 12.35
CA HIS A 166 53.91 -7.81 12.88
C HIS A 166 54.05 -6.36 13.31
N ILE A 167 55.15 -5.98 13.97
CA ILE A 167 55.44 -4.58 14.33
C ILE A 167 55.54 -3.72 13.07
N GLN A 168 56.18 -4.20 12.01
CA GLN A 168 56.27 -3.47 10.75
C GLN A 168 54.88 -3.23 10.13
N VAL A 169 54.05 -4.27 10.02
CA VAL A 169 52.68 -4.16 9.51
C VAL A 169 51.86 -3.18 10.35
N ILE A 170 51.97 -3.24 11.68
CA ILE A 170 51.28 -2.31 12.58
C ILE A 170 51.76 -0.87 12.36
N ALA A 171 53.08 -0.64 12.24
CA ALA A 171 53.64 0.69 12.04
C ALA A 171 53.21 1.31 10.69
N GLU A 172 53.19 0.52 9.63
CA GLU A 172 52.69 0.91 8.32
C GLU A 172 51.19 1.24 8.37
N SER A 173 50.39 0.36 8.99
CA SER A 173 48.95 0.56 9.19
C SER A 173 48.65 1.84 9.98
N MET A 174 49.36 2.08 11.08
CA MET A 174 49.24 3.31 11.88
C MET A 174 49.61 4.56 11.09
N SER A 175 50.64 4.48 10.24
CA SER A 175 51.05 5.60 9.38
C SER A 175 49.97 5.92 8.35
N GLN A 176 49.34 4.90 7.77
CA GLN A 176 48.22 5.05 6.85
C GLN A 176 46.99 5.67 7.56
N TYR A 177 46.64 5.19 8.75
CA TYR A 177 45.53 5.78 9.52
C TYR A 177 45.79 7.25 9.88
N ARG A 178 47.02 7.62 10.25
CA ARG A 178 47.39 9.03 10.49
C ARG A 178 47.23 9.90 9.24
N LEU A 179 47.50 9.37 8.05
CA LEU A 179 47.27 10.09 6.80
C LEU A 179 45.77 10.21 6.49
N ASN A 180 45.01 9.12 6.67
CA ASN A 180 43.57 9.11 6.46
C ASN A 180 42.85 10.09 7.40
N ILE A 181 43.24 10.16 8.68
CA ILE A 181 42.69 11.12 9.64
C ILE A 181 42.95 12.55 9.18
N ARG A 182 44.18 12.91 8.81
CA ARG A 182 44.50 14.24 8.28
C ARG A 182 43.66 14.61 7.05
N ASN A 183 43.49 13.67 6.13
CA ASN A 183 42.66 13.89 4.93
C ASN A 183 41.18 14.07 5.29
N LEU A 184 40.67 13.34 6.30
CA LEU A 184 39.29 13.49 6.77
C LEU A 184 39.10 14.83 7.51
N GLU A 185 40.05 15.23 8.34
CA GLU A 185 40.05 16.53 9.03
C GLU A 185 39.99 17.68 8.00
N GLN A 186 40.80 17.62 6.94
CA GLN A 186 40.77 18.61 5.85
C GLN A 186 39.39 18.65 5.16
N LYS A 187 38.82 17.50 4.82
CA LYS A 187 37.49 17.43 4.18
C LYS A 187 36.39 17.98 5.08
N VAL A 188 36.49 17.76 6.39
CA VAL A 188 35.54 18.32 7.37
C VAL A 188 35.69 19.84 7.40
N GLU A 189 36.90 20.38 7.43
CA GLU A 189 37.15 21.82 7.41
C GLU A 189 36.59 22.49 6.14
N GLU A 190 36.84 21.89 4.98
CA GLU A 190 36.29 22.35 3.69
C GLU A 190 34.75 22.34 3.71
N SER A 191 34.14 21.25 4.15
CA SER A 191 32.68 21.13 4.27
C SER A 191 32.08 22.13 5.27
N VAL A 192 32.75 22.39 6.38
CA VAL A 192 32.32 23.41 7.36
C VAL A 192 32.41 24.80 6.74
N SER A 193 33.46 25.11 6.00
CA SER A 193 33.61 26.39 5.29
C SER A 193 32.48 26.62 4.28
N GLU A 194 32.14 25.60 3.48
CA GLU A 194 31.02 25.66 2.53
C GLU A 194 29.68 25.87 3.23
N ASN A 195 29.43 25.14 4.33
CA ASN A 195 28.21 25.30 5.11
C ASN A 195 28.07 26.71 5.71
N LEU A 196 29.18 27.33 6.14
CA LEU A 196 29.17 28.70 6.62
C LEU A 196 28.79 29.69 5.50
N LYS A 197 29.35 29.52 4.29
CA LYS A 197 29.01 30.35 3.11
C LYS A 197 27.55 30.20 2.72
N LEU A 198 27.03 28.96 2.68
CA LEU A 198 25.62 28.70 2.40
C LEU A 198 24.70 29.34 3.46
N LYS A 199 25.10 29.28 4.73
CA LYS A 199 24.36 29.91 5.83
C LYS A 199 24.32 31.43 5.69
N GLU A 200 25.43 32.05 5.28
CA GLU A 200 25.50 33.49 4.99
C GLU A 200 24.58 33.85 3.82
N GLN A 201 24.61 33.10 2.71
CA GLN A 201 23.70 33.30 1.58
C GLN A 201 22.21 33.17 1.97
N LEU A 202 21.88 32.23 2.87
CA LEU A 202 20.52 32.12 3.39
C LEU A 202 20.10 33.36 4.21
N GLN A 203 21.04 33.99 4.91
CA GLN A 203 20.80 35.21 5.69
C GLN A 203 20.33 36.35 4.80
N ASP A 204 20.88 36.47 3.59
CA ASP A 204 20.49 37.50 2.60
C ASP A 204 19.10 37.25 2.00
N ILE A 205 18.63 36.00 1.98
CA ILE A 205 17.32 35.63 1.40
C ILE A 205 16.17 35.95 2.37
N TYR A 206 16.39 35.84 3.69
CA TYR A 206 15.32 36.05 4.69
C TYR A 206 14.61 37.41 4.58
N PRO A 207 15.30 38.56 4.39
CA PRO A 207 14.65 39.85 4.18
C PRO A 207 13.78 39.89 2.92
N VAL A 208 14.26 39.32 1.80
CA VAL A 208 13.51 39.25 0.54
C VAL A 208 12.24 38.43 0.71
N LEU A 209 12.31 37.31 1.44
CA LEU A 209 11.11 36.53 1.76
C LEU A 209 10.09 37.36 2.57
N GLY A 210 10.58 38.24 3.44
CA GLY A 210 9.74 39.20 4.18
C GLY A 210 9.04 40.20 3.26
N THR A 211 9.75 40.76 2.28
CA THR A 211 9.16 41.71 1.31
C THR A 211 8.18 41.04 0.36
N VAL A 212 8.45 39.80 -0.07
CA VAL A 212 7.50 39.02 -0.89
C VAL A 212 6.20 38.79 -0.12
N LYS A 213 6.27 38.45 1.17
CA LYS A 213 5.07 38.27 2.01
C LYS A 213 4.28 39.57 2.22
N SER A 214 4.94 40.72 2.33
CA SER A 214 4.23 42.00 2.45
C SER A 214 3.60 42.43 1.11
N LEU A 215 4.27 42.14 0.00
CA LEU A 215 3.74 42.38 -1.33
C LEU A 215 2.52 41.50 -1.61
N ASP A 216 2.54 40.23 -1.23
CA ASP A 216 1.40 39.30 -1.36
C ASP A 216 0.13 39.81 -0.66
N LYS A 217 0.27 40.35 0.56
CA LYS A 217 -0.84 41.02 1.28
C LYS A 217 -1.37 42.22 0.51
N THR A 218 -0.46 43.01 -0.07
CA THR A 218 -0.82 44.21 -0.84
C THR A 218 -1.56 43.84 -2.12
N VAL A 219 -1.07 42.84 -2.85
CA VAL A 219 -1.73 42.30 -4.05
C VAL A 219 -3.13 41.79 -3.71
N THR A 220 -3.28 41.03 -2.62
CA THR A 220 -4.59 40.54 -2.16
C THR A 220 -5.56 41.68 -1.89
N LEU A 221 -5.12 42.73 -1.20
CA LEU A 221 -5.96 43.92 -0.93
C LEU A 221 -6.33 44.67 -2.22
N LEU A 222 -5.40 44.78 -3.17
CA LEU A 222 -5.67 45.40 -4.46
C LEU A 222 -6.70 44.61 -5.26
N LEU A 223 -6.61 43.27 -5.27
CA LEU A 223 -7.60 42.41 -5.92
C LEU A 223 -9.01 42.61 -5.34
N GLU A 224 -9.14 42.76 -4.01
CA GLU A 224 -10.43 43.09 -3.40
C GLU A 224 -10.96 44.46 -3.82
N LYS A 225 -10.07 45.46 -3.93
CA LYS A 225 -10.45 46.80 -4.40
C LYS A 225 -10.89 46.80 -5.86
N VAL A 226 -10.19 46.06 -6.73
CA VAL A 226 -10.56 45.91 -8.15
C VAL A 226 -11.97 45.31 -8.26
N LYS A 227 -12.29 44.25 -7.52
CA LYS A 227 -13.64 43.68 -7.49
C LYS A 227 -14.72 44.70 -7.09
N LYS A 228 -14.42 45.59 -6.15
CA LYS A 228 -15.37 46.65 -5.74
C LYS A 228 -15.55 47.70 -6.83
N LEU A 229 -14.49 48.03 -7.56
CA LEU A 229 -14.56 48.96 -8.69
C LEU A 229 -15.35 48.37 -9.85
N GLU A 230 -15.19 47.07 -10.16
CA GLU A 230 -15.99 46.37 -11.17
C GLU A 230 -17.49 46.42 -10.85
N ILE A 231 -17.86 46.20 -9.58
CA ILE A 231 -19.26 46.34 -9.14
C ILE A 231 -19.74 47.79 -9.28
N ALA A 232 -18.92 48.77 -8.87
CA ALA A 232 -19.28 50.17 -8.98
C ALA A 232 -19.49 50.59 -10.45
N GLU A 233 -18.62 50.13 -11.35
CA GLU A 233 -18.75 50.36 -12.79
C GLU A 233 -20.07 49.82 -13.32
N GLN A 234 -20.43 48.58 -12.97
CA GLN A 234 -21.72 47.99 -13.35
C GLN A 234 -22.92 48.81 -12.83
N THR A 235 -22.86 49.34 -11.60
CA THR A 235 -23.93 50.21 -11.07
C THR A 235 -24.02 51.55 -11.80
N VAL A 236 -22.90 52.10 -12.27
CA VAL A 236 -22.87 53.34 -13.05
C VAL A 236 -23.47 53.10 -14.43
N GLU A 237 -23.19 51.96 -15.06
CA GLU A 237 -23.81 51.56 -16.32
C GLU A 237 -25.33 51.43 -16.18
N GLU A 238 -25.82 50.74 -15.13
CA GLU A 238 -27.25 50.63 -14.82
C GLU A 238 -27.89 52.00 -14.61
N MET A 239 -27.24 52.88 -13.83
CA MET A 239 -27.73 54.24 -13.62
C MET A 239 -27.78 55.04 -14.93
N ASN A 240 -26.79 54.89 -15.80
CA ASN A 240 -26.78 55.56 -17.10
C ASN A 240 -27.95 55.10 -17.99
N GLU A 241 -28.24 53.79 -18.01
CA GLU A 241 -29.43 53.23 -18.69
C GLU A 241 -30.73 53.80 -18.14
N THR A 242 -30.87 53.93 -16.81
CA THR A 242 -32.07 54.56 -16.22
C THR A 242 -32.23 56.03 -16.60
N LEU A 243 -31.12 56.79 -16.67
CA LEU A 243 -31.13 58.19 -17.10
C LEU A 243 -31.53 58.33 -18.57
N ILE A 244 -31.08 57.42 -19.44
CA ILE A 244 -31.51 57.37 -20.84
C ILE A 244 -33.02 57.17 -20.91
N ARG A 245 -33.58 56.19 -20.19
CA ARG A 245 -35.04 55.95 -20.14
C ARG A 245 -35.83 57.14 -19.60
N LEU A 246 -35.34 57.80 -18.52
CA LEU A 246 -35.98 59.00 -17.97
C LEU A 246 -35.96 60.16 -18.97
N ARG A 247 -34.85 60.35 -19.70
CA ARG A 247 -34.75 61.36 -20.76
C ARG A 247 -35.80 61.11 -21.84
N GLU A 248 -35.93 59.87 -22.31
CA GLU A 248 -36.95 59.50 -23.30
C GLU A 248 -38.37 59.74 -22.79
N TYR A 249 -38.66 59.39 -21.54
CA TYR A 249 -39.96 59.66 -20.91
C TYR A 249 -40.27 61.16 -20.83
N MET A 250 -39.29 61.97 -20.40
CA MET A 250 -39.42 63.44 -20.34
C MET A 250 -39.67 64.03 -21.72
N GLN A 251 -38.98 63.56 -22.76
CA GLN A 251 -39.20 63.98 -24.15
C GLN A 251 -40.60 63.64 -24.64
N ARG A 252 -41.17 62.49 -24.24
CA ARG A 252 -42.55 62.10 -24.60
C ARG A 252 -43.63 62.89 -23.85
N THR A 253 -43.37 63.27 -22.60
CA THR A 253 -44.35 63.99 -21.75
C THR A 253 -44.30 65.51 -21.92
N GLN A 254 -43.15 66.07 -22.32
CA GLN A 254 -42.98 67.51 -22.59
C GLN A 254 -44.06 68.10 -23.51
N PRO A 255 -44.40 67.49 -24.66
CA PRO A 255 -45.44 68.00 -25.54
C PRO A 255 -46.81 68.06 -24.86
N ALA A 256 -47.15 67.03 -24.07
CA ALA A 256 -48.43 66.96 -23.35
C ALA A 256 -48.52 68.04 -22.26
N VAL A 257 -47.44 68.26 -21.49
CA VAL A 257 -47.38 69.30 -20.45
C VAL A 257 -47.43 70.70 -21.07
N VAL A 258 -46.71 70.95 -22.16
CA VAL A 258 -46.74 72.23 -22.90
C VAL A 258 -48.14 72.49 -23.46
N GLN A 259 -48.82 71.46 -23.99
CA GLN A 259 -50.21 71.60 -24.45
C GLN A 259 -51.19 71.92 -23.31
N ILE A 260 -51.03 71.32 -22.14
CA ILE A 260 -51.86 71.63 -20.96
C ILE A 260 -51.62 73.08 -20.49
N ILE A 261 -50.36 73.51 -20.42
CA ILE A 261 -50.00 74.89 -20.05
C ILE A 261 -50.57 75.89 -21.06
N ASN A 262 -50.44 75.63 -22.36
CA ASN A 262 -51.02 76.48 -23.40
C ASN A 262 -52.55 76.54 -23.31
N ARG A 263 -53.22 75.41 -23.05
CA ARG A 263 -54.68 75.40 -22.81
C ARG A 263 -55.09 76.25 -21.61
N ASN A 264 -54.31 76.26 -20.53
CA ASN A 264 -54.60 77.06 -19.35
C ASN A 264 -54.29 78.56 -19.57
N LEU A 265 -53.28 78.90 -20.39
CA LEU A 265 -52.99 80.28 -20.80
C LEU A 265 -54.10 80.87 -21.69
N HIS A 266 -54.68 80.08 -22.61
CA HIS A 266 -55.78 80.54 -23.47
C HIS A 266 -57.10 80.79 -22.75
N LYS A 267 -57.26 80.32 -21.51
CA LYS A 267 -58.46 80.57 -20.69
C LYS A 267 -58.38 81.87 -19.88
N ALA A 268 -57.34 82.69 -20.04
CA ALA A 268 -57.23 84.02 -19.43
C ALA A 268 -57.36 85.12 -20.50
N PRO A 269 -58.55 85.70 -20.74
CA PRO A 269 -58.69 86.84 -21.63
C PRO A 269 -58.37 88.12 -20.86
N SER A 270 -57.31 88.81 -21.31
CA SER A 270 -57.10 90.26 -21.23
C SER A 270 -57.41 90.93 -19.88
N LEU A 271 -56.46 90.89 -18.95
CA LEU A 271 -56.25 91.97 -17.98
C LEU A 271 -54.76 92.30 -17.92
N LEU A 272 -54.43 93.42 -18.57
CA LEU A 272 -53.49 94.49 -18.22
C LEU A 272 -52.22 94.16 -17.39
N ASN A 273 -51.14 94.82 -17.84
CA ASN A 273 -49.88 95.14 -17.17
C ASN A 273 -48.65 94.22 -17.37
N LEU A 274 -47.74 94.77 -18.20
CA LEU A 274 -46.29 94.91 -18.05
C LEU A 274 -45.49 93.87 -17.23
N ASN A 275 -44.38 93.42 -17.84
CA ASN A 275 -43.15 92.86 -17.24
C ASN A 275 -43.10 91.38 -16.83
N HIS A 276 -44.18 90.73 -16.38
CA HIS A 276 -44.05 89.35 -15.87
C HIS A 276 -43.98 88.23 -16.93
N HIS A 277 -44.48 88.43 -18.16
CA HIS A 277 -44.41 87.40 -19.22
C HIS A 277 -43.01 87.26 -19.84
N GLN A 278 -42.24 88.36 -19.88
CA GLN A 278 -40.83 88.36 -20.30
C GLN A 278 -39.94 87.77 -19.19
N GLU A 279 -40.26 88.02 -17.92
CA GLU A 279 -39.60 87.36 -16.78
C GLU A 279 -39.92 85.86 -16.73
N ALA A 280 -41.18 85.44 -16.90
CA ALA A 280 -41.52 84.02 -16.90
C ALA A 280 -40.89 83.25 -18.08
N SER A 281 -40.87 83.85 -19.27
CA SER A 281 -40.20 83.26 -20.45
C SER A 281 -38.68 83.22 -20.27
N SER A 282 -38.07 84.27 -19.68
CA SER A 282 -36.64 84.26 -19.38
C SER A 282 -36.29 83.32 -18.23
N ILE A 283 -37.15 83.11 -17.23
CA ILE A 283 -36.98 82.11 -16.16
C ILE A 283 -37.13 80.69 -16.72
N ILE A 284 -38.05 80.43 -17.65
CA ILE A 284 -38.22 79.11 -18.30
C ILE A 284 -37.04 78.83 -19.25
N ILE A 285 -36.61 79.81 -20.05
CA ILE A 285 -35.43 79.69 -20.91
C ILE A 285 -34.17 79.52 -20.06
N HIS A 286 -34.02 80.30 -18.98
CA HIS A 286 -32.90 80.21 -18.07
C HIS A 286 -32.90 78.86 -17.37
N ARG A 287 -34.03 78.38 -16.81
CA ARG A 287 -34.12 77.04 -16.21
C ARG A 287 -33.88 75.93 -17.22
N SER A 288 -34.33 76.05 -18.48
CA SER A 288 -33.99 75.07 -19.53
C SER A 288 -32.49 75.08 -19.87
N LYS A 289 -31.85 76.26 -19.88
CA LYS A 289 -30.40 76.41 -20.05
C LYS A 289 -29.63 75.85 -18.86
N THR A 290 -30.08 76.08 -17.62
CA THR A 290 -29.47 75.49 -16.43
C THR A 290 -29.67 73.98 -16.40
N THR A 291 -30.82 73.48 -16.85
CA THR A 291 -31.09 72.04 -16.94
C THR A 291 -30.19 71.39 -17.99
N ASN A 292 -30.02 71.99 -19.18
CA ASN A 292 -29.10 71.54 -20.22
C ASN A 292 -27.62 71.66 -19.80
N GLN A 293 -27.23 72.72 -19.07
CA GLN A 293 -25.89 72.86 -18.51
C GLN A 293 -25.62 71.81 -17.44
N ASN A 294 -26.60 71.51 -16.57
CA ASN A 294 -26.48 70.43 -15.58
C ASN A 294 -26.45 69.05 -16.26
N MET A 295 -27.17 68.86 -17.37
CA MET A 295 -27.12 67.65 -18.20
C MET A 295 -25.75 67.47 -18.88
N LEU A 296 -25.14 68.55 -19.36
CA LEU A 296 -23.77 68.57 -19.89
C LEU A 296 -22.71 68.38 -18.80
N LEU A 297 -22.94 68.90 -17.59
CA LEU A 297 -22.09 68.66 -16.44
C LEU A 297 -22.16 67.20 -15.99
N LEU A 298 -23.36 66.61 -15.93
CA LEU A 298 -23.55 65.19 -15.66
C LEU A 298 -22.91 64.31 -16.76
N GLN A 299 -23.05 64.67 -18.03
CA GLN A 299 -22.32 64.00 -19.12
C GLN A 299 -20.79 64.14 -19.00
N ARG A 300 -20.28 65.29 -18.53
CA ARG A 300 -18.85 65.47 -18.24
C ARG A 300 -18.41 64.64 -17.04
N ILE A 301 -19.20 64.60 -15.96
CA ILE A 301 -18.92 63.80 -14.76
C ILE A 301 -18.92 62.30 -15.12
N CYS A 302 -19.86 61.83 -15.93
CA CYS A 302 -19.86 60.47 -16.47
C CYS A 302 -18.67 60.20 -17.40
N LYS A 303 -18.24 61.17 -18.22
CA LYS A 303 -17.03 61.06 -19.07
C LYS A 303 -15.71 61.18 -18.30
N THR A 304 -15.69 61.79 -17.12
CA THR A 304 -14.51 61.80 -16.24
C THR A 304 -14.44 60.56 -15.34
N ASN A 305 -15.57 59.85 -15.18
CA ASN A 305 -15.63 58.56 -14.47
C ASN A 305 -15.19 57.36 -15.33
N THR A 306 -14.80 57.55 -16.60
CA THR A 306 -14.09 56.51 -17.36
C THR A 306 -12.66 56.39 -16.82
N PHE A 307 -12.53 55.60 -15.77
CA PHE A 307 -11.31 55.08 -15.15
C PHE A 307 -10.50 54.16 -16.11
N VAL A 308 -10.76 54.22 -17.42
CA VAL A 308 -10.20 53.28 -18.41
C VAL A 308 -8.92 53.81 -19.07
N SER A 309 -8.57 55.09 -18.95
CA SER A 309 -7.36 55.64 -19.61
C SER A 309 -6.07 55.64 -18.77
N LEU A 310 -6.03 54.98 -17.61
CA LEU A 310 -4.84 54.90 -16.74
C LEU A 310 -4.20 53.50 -16.67
N LEU A 311 -4.66 52.52 -17.47
CA LEU A 311 -4.08 51.18 -17.53
C LEU A 311 -3.28 50.86 -18.80
N GLU A 312 -3.16 51.77 -19.77
CA GLU A 312 -2.41 51.52 -21.02
C GLU A 312 -1.04 52.20 -21.12
N THR A 313 -0.56 52.89 -20.08
CA THR A 313 0.78 53.54 -20.11
C THR A 313 1.80 53.00 -19.11
N ASN A 314 1.53 51.86 -18.45
CA ASN A 314 2.51 51.15 -17.60
C ASN A 314 2.78 49.72 -18.10
N ASN A 315 2.92 49.56 -19.41
CA ASN A 315 3.66 48.45 -20.03
C ASN A 315 4.80 49.04 -20.88
N MET A 316 5.85 49.48 -20.18
CA MET A 316 7.24 49.52 -20.63
C MET A 316 8.14 49.19 -19.45
#